data_AF-A0A4R1Q201-F1
#
_entry.id   AF-A0A4R1Q201-F1
#
_cell.length_a   1.000
_cell.length_b   1.000
_cell.length_c   1.000
_cell.angle_alpha   90.00
_cell.angle_beta   90.00
_cell.angle_gamma   90.00
#
_symmetry.space_group_name_H-M   'P 1'
#
loop_
_entity.id
_entity.type
_entity.pdbx_description
1 polymer ?
#
loop_
_entity_poly.entity_id
_entity_poly.type
_entity_poly.pdbx_seq_one_letter_code
_entity_poly.pdbx_strand_id
1 'polypeptide(L)'
;MEQVQGRFQVVGNRIGQLVDQKDKAYGEAITTVEGILCILYPNGISLDQFKDALIIVRILDKFSRIAKGDIRAFGENPWADCAGYSLQGVARYEADDKA
;
A
#
# COMPACT_ATOMS: atom_id res chain seq x y z
N MET A 1 33.61 17.47 20.32
CA MET A 1 33.47 17.98 18.94
C MET A 1 32.15 17.50 18.41
N GLU A 2 31.24 18.40 18.07
CA GLU A 2 29.97 18.04 17.44
C GLU A 2 30.27 17.59 15.99
N GLN A 3 29.97 16.33 15.66
CA GLN A 3 30.13 15.84 14.29
C GLN A 3 29.02 16.45 13.44
N VAL A 4 29.40 17.27 12.45
CA VAL A 4 28.48 17.77 11.43
C VAL A 4 28.05 16.59 10.57
N GLN A 5 26.75 16.25 10.60
CA GLN A 5 26.21 15.17 9.78
C GLN A 5 26.33 15.49 8.29
N GLY A 6 26.72 14.49 7.49
CA GLY A 6 26.72 14.60 6.05
C GLY A 6 25.29 14.75 5.49
N ARG A 7 25.13 15.40 4.34
CA ARG A 7 23.82 15.62 3.68
C ARG A 7 22.96 14.36 3.63
N PHE A 8 23.54 13.23 3.24
CA PHE A 8 22.80 11.96 3.13
C PHE A 8 22.43 11.36 4.49
N GLN A 9 23.27 11.56 5.51
CA GLN A 9 22.99 11.08 6.87
C GLN A 9 21.79 11.82 7.47
N VAL A 10 21.68 13.13 7.25
CA VAL A 10 20.50 13.92 7.65
C VAL A 10 19.23 13.37 6.99
N VAL A 11 19.29 13.09 5.68
CA VAL A 11 18.15 12.52 4.94
C VAL A 11 17.80 11.13 5.47
N GLY A 12 18.79 10.27 5.70
CA GLY A 12 18.61 8.93 6.24
C GLY A 12 17.93 8.94 7.61
N ASN A 13 18.38 9.82 8.53
CA ASN A 13 17.76 9.95 9.85
C ASN A 13 16.29 10.38 9.75
N ARG A 14 15.97 11.36 8.90
CA ARG A 14 14.60 11.81 8.69
C ARG A 14 13.71 10.69 8.11
N ILE A 15 14.22 9.95 7.13
CA ILE A 15 13.48 8.84 6.52
C ILE A 15 13.28 7.71 7.54
N GLY A 16 14.32 7.33 8.28
CA GLY A 16 14.24 6.28 9.31
C GLY A 16 13.17 6.60 10.35
N GLN A 17 13.17 7.83 10.88
CA GLN A 17 12.14 8.28 11.83
C GLN A 17 10.72 8.19 11.25
N LEU A 18 10.55 8.58 9.98
CA LEU A 18 9.25 8.48 9.30
C LEU A 18 8.81 7.02 9.12
N VAL A 19 9.74 6.14 8.74
CA VAL A 19 9.46 4.71 8.53
C VAL A 19 9.09 4.04 9.85
N ASP A 20 9.82 4.31 10.94
CA ASP A 20 9.49 3.80 12.28
C ASP A 20 8.10 4.24 12.74
N GLN A 21 7.71 5.49 12.46
CA GLN A 21 6.37 5.99 12.79
C GLN A 21 5.30 5.24 11.99
N LYS A 22 5.54 4.98 10.71
CA LYS A 22 4.62 4.23 9.84
C LYS A 22 4.52 2.77 10.24
N ASP A 23 5.65 2.13 10.52
CA ASP A 23 5.72 0.74 10.93
C ASP A 23 4.98 0.52 12.25
N LYS A 24 5.15 1.41 13.23
CA LYS A 24 4.34 1.41 14.47
C LYS A 24 2.85 1.64 14.21
N ALA A 25 2.51 2.48 13.23
CA ALA A 25 1.13 2.82 12.94
C ALA A 25 0.38 1.70 12.22
N TYR A 26 1.00 0.91 11.34
CA TYR A 26 0.28 -0.07 10.51
C TYR A 26 0.79 -1.52 10.67
N GLY A 27 1.87 -1.72 11.42
CA GLY A 27 2.49 -3.00 11.69
C GLY A 27 2.97 -3.72 10.43
N GLU A 28 2.93 -5.06 10.49
CA GLU A 28 3.34 -6.02 9.45
C GLU A 28 2.42 -6.01 8.19
N ALA A 29 2.07 -4.85 7.67
CA ALA A 29 1.24 -4.71 6.47
C ALA A 29 1.87 -5.44 5.28
N ILE A 30 3.19 -5.30 5.09
CA ILE A 30 3.92 -5.99 4.00
C ILE A 30 3.75 -7.51 4.12
N THR A 31 4.08 -8.09 5.27
CA THR A 31 3.97 -9.55 5.49
C THR A 31 2.53 -10.05 5.38
N THR A 32 1.56 -9.25 5.85
CA THR A 32 0.13 -9.60 5.76
C THR A 32 -0.33 -9.62 4.31
N VAL A 33 -0.01 -8.57 3.54
CA VAL A 33 -0.39 -8.46 2.13
C VAL A 33 0.34 -9.51 1.30
N GLU A 34 1.62 -9.77 1.55
CA GLU A 34 2.38 -10.86 0.92
C GLU A 34 1.68 -12.20 1.11
N GLY A 35 1.30 -12.56 2.34
CA GLY A 35 0.60 -13.81 2.62
C GLY A 35 -0.72 -13.95 1.86
N ILE A 36 -1.49 -12.87 1.75
CA ILE A 36 -2.73 -12.85 0.97
C ILE A 36 -2.44 -13.00 -0.53
N LEU A 37 -1.43 -12.32 -1.05
CA LEU A 37 -1.04 -12.44 -2.46
C LEU A 37 -0.58 -13.86 -2.81
N CYS A 38 0.14 -14.54 -1.92
CA CYS A 38 0.51 -15.94 -2.14
C CYS A 38 -0.71 -16.87 -2.23
N ILE A 39 -1.82 -16.53 -1.58
CA ILE A 39 -3.10 -17.27 -1.69
C ILE A 39 -3.81 -16.95 -3.01
N LEU A 40 -3.87 -15.65 -3.39
CA LEU A 40 -4.58 -15.21 -4.59
C LEU A 40 -3.83 -15.54 -5.90
N TYR A 41 -2.50 -15.50 -5.86
CA TYR A 41 -1.60 -15.70 -6.99
C TYR A 41 -0.55 -16.78 -6.69
N PRO A 42 -0.97 -18.04 -6.44
CA PRO A 42 -0.05 -19.11 -6.03
C PRO A 42 1.02 -19.44 -7.07
N ASN A 43 0.77 -19.09 -8.34
CA ASN A 43 1.69 -19.31 -9.46
C ASN A 43 2.31 -18.00 -9.99
N GLY A 44 2.21 -16.91 -9.23
CA GLY A 44 2.60 -15.56 -9.67
C GLY A 44 1.50 -14.81 -10.42
N ILE A 45 1.82 -13.56 -10.80
CA ILE A 45 0.94 -12.63 -11.51
C ILE A 45 1.33 -12.63 -13.00
N SER A 46 0.41 -12.94 -13.90
CA SER A 46 0.66 -12.87 -15.35
C SER A 46 0.58 -11.42 -15.87
N LEU A 47 1.11 -11.17 -17.08
CA LEU A 47 1.18 -9.83 -17.68
C LEU A 47 -0.19 -9.14 -17.79
N ASP A 48 -1.23 -9.90 -18.13
CA ASP A 48 -2.62 -9.46 -18.26
C ASP A 48 -3.29 -9.15 -16.90
N GLN A 49 -2.76 -9.71 -15.81
CA GLN A 49 -3.31 -9.55 -14.46
C GLN A 49 -2.73 -8.36 -13.68
N PHE A 50 -1.64 -7.74 -14.13
CA PHE A 50 -0.93 -6.71 -13.35
C PHE A 50 -1.80 -5.55 -12.89
N LYS A 51 -2.75 -5.11 -13.72
CA LYS A 51 -3.63 -3.99 -13.38
C LYS A 51 -4.57 -4.35 -12.22
N ASP A 52 -5.20 -5.53 -12.27
CA ASP A 52 -6.10 -5.97 -11.20
C ASP A 52 -5.31 -6.33 -9.94
N ALA A 53 -4.16 -6.97 -10.10
CA ALA A 53 -3.24 -7.24 -9.00
C ALA A 53 -2.82 -5.94 -8.30
N LEU A 54 -2.51 -4.87 -9.04
CA LEU A 54 -2.17 -3.57 -8.46
C LEU A 54 -3.35 -2.97 -7.67
N ILE A 55 -4.57 -3.04 -8.21
CA ILE A 55 -5.79 -2.57 -7.51
C ILE A 55 -5.98 -3.36 -6.20
N ILE A 56 -5.84 -4.69 -6.25
CA ILE A 56 -5.96 -5.57 -5.09
C ILE A 56 -4.91 -5.22 -4.04
N VAL A 57 -3.63 -5.09 -4.42
CA VAL A 57 -2.54 -4.72 -3.49
C VAL A 57 -2.84 -3.39 -2.80
N ARG A 58 -3.32 -2.39 -3.54
CA ARG A 58 -3.70 -1.09 -2.97
C ARG A 58 -4.82 -1.21 -1.95
N ILE A 59 -5.86 -2.01 -2.24
CA ILE A 59 -6.97 -2.25 -1.30
C ILE A 59 -6.48 -2.99 -0.06
N LEU A 60 -5.64 -4.01 -0.21
CA LEU A 60 -5.08 -4.78 0.91
C LEU A 60 -4.17 -3.92 1.82
N ASP A 61 -3.42 -2.98 1.25
CA ASP A 61 -2.67 -1.97 2.00
C ASP A 61 -3.61 -1.08 2.84
N LYS A 62 -4.71 -0.60 2.25
CA LYS A 62 -5.73 0.17 2.97
C LYS A 62 -6.42 -0.65 4.06
N PHE A 63 -6.71 -1.94 3.81
CA PHE A 63 -7.25 -2.83 4.84
C PHE A 63 -6.29 -3.03 6.00
N SER A 64 -4.98 -3.14 5.73
CA SER A 64 -3.97 -3.19 6.80
C SER A 64 -4.02 -1.92 7.66
N ARG A 65 -4.14 -0.74 7.04
CA ARG A 65 -4.32 0.53 7.77
C ARG A 65 -5.61 0.59 8.58
N ILE A 66 -6.73 0.16 8.00
CA ILE A 66 -8.04 0.15 8.67
C ILE A 66 -8.02 -0.80 9.88
N ALA A 67 -7.43 -1.98 9.73
CA ALA A 67 -7.49 -3.03 10.74
C ALA A 67 -6.48 -2.84 11.88
N LYS A 68 -5.28 -2.33 11.57
CA LYS A 68 -4.15 -2.32 12.50
C LYS A 68 -3.68 -0.92 12.89
N GLY A 69 -4.15 0.13 12.22
CA GLY A 69 -3.62 1.46 12.41
C GLY A 69 -4.60 2.57 12.68
N ASP A 70 -4.05 3.77 12.80
CA ASP A 70 -4.85 4.98 12.92
C ASP A 70 -5.53 5.25 11.57
N ILE A 71 -6.82 4.94 11.52
CA ILE A 71 -7.68 5.17 10.36
C ILE A 71 -7.68 6.65 9.94
N ARG A 72 -7.44 7.58 10.87
CA ARG A 72 -7.40 9.03 10.63
C ARG A 72 -6.00 9.58 10.35
N ALA A 73 -4.96 8.75 10.43
CA ALA A 73 -3.60 9.19 10.16
C ALA A 73 -3.48 9.84 8.78
N PHE A 74 -2.60 10.83 8.65
CA PHE A 74 -2.34 11.54 7.39
C PHE A 74 -3.53 12.28 6.74
N GLY A 75 -4.69 12.39 7.40
CA GLY A 75 -5.83 13.17 6.90
C GLY A 75 -6.59 12.55 5.73
N GLU A 76 -6.34 11.29 5.42
CA GLU A 76 -7.00 10.55 4.34
C GLU A 76 -8.12 9.64 4.89
N ASN A 77 -9.13 9.34 4.05
CA ASN A 77 -10.16 8.35 4.36
C ASN A 77 -9.87 7.03 3.61
N PRO A 78 -9.34 5.99 4.27
CA PRO A 78 -8.96 4.75 3.59
C PRO A 78 -10.14 3.98 3.00
N TRP A 79 -11.37 4.19 3.49
CA TRP A 79 -12.57 3.60 2.88
C TRP A 79 -12.93 4.27 1.55
N ALA A 80 -12.76 5.59 1.47
CA ALA A 80 -12.96 6.33 0.22
C ALA A 80 -11.92 5.90 -0.84
N ASP A 81 -10.67 5.65 -0.40
CA ASP A 81 -9.64 5.10 -1.28
C ASP A 81 -10.04 3.73 -1.84
N CYS A 82 -10.51 2.81 -1.00
CA CYS A 82 -11.01 1.50 -1.44
C CYS A 82 -12.14 1.63 -2.47
N ALA A 83 -13.12 2.50 -2.21
CA ALA A 83 -14.21 2.75 -3.15
C ALA A 83 -13.70 3.29 -4.49
N GLY A 84 -12.72 4.20 -4.46
CA GLY A 84 -12.07 4.74 -5.66
C GLY A 84 -11.33 3.66 -6.46
N TYR A 85 -10.61 2.76 -5.79
CA TYR A 85 -9.93 1.64 -6.46
C TYR A 85 -10.92 0.63 -7.05
N SER A 86 -12.00 0.30 -6.34
CA SER A 86 -13.06 -0.56 -6.88
C SER A 86 -13.73 0.08 -8.10
N LEU A 87 -13.98 1.40 -8.08
CA LEU A 87 -14.54 2.12 -9.23
C LEU A 87 -13.62 2.05 -10.46
N GLN A 88 -12.30 2.14 -10.27
CA GLN A 88 -11.34 1.94 -11.37
C GLN A 88 -11.41 0.52 -11.95
N GLY A 89 -11.56 -0.49 -11.10
CA GLY A 89 -11.74 -1.88 -11.53
C GLY A 89 -13.01 -2.06 -12.37
N VAL A 90 -14.14 -1.50 -11.92
CA VAL A 90 -15.41 -1.54 -12.65
C VAL A 90 -15.30 -0.83 -14.00
N ALA A 91 -14.78 0.41 -14.02
CA ALA A 91 -14.65 1.19 -15.24
C ALA A 91 -13.79 0.47 -16.30
N ARG A 92 -12.77 -0.27 -15.87
CA ARG A 92 -11.96 -1.09 -16.76
C ARG A 92 -12.72 -2.30 -17.27
N TYR A 93 -13.36 -3.07 -16.39
CA TYR A 93 -14.16 -4.24 -16.77
C TYR A 93 -15.19 -3.88 -17.86
N GLU A 94 -15.89 -2.76 -17.67
CA GLU A 94 -16.85 -2.25 -18.65
C GLU A 94 -16.22 -1.73 -19.97
N ALA A 95 -14.96 -1.30 -19.94
CA ALA A 95 -14.24 -0.85 -21.13
C ALA A 95 -13.71 -2.04 -21.95
N ASP A 96 -13.24 -3.08 -21.27
CA ASP A 96 -12.75 -4.32 -21.89
C ASP A 96 -13.93 -5.11 -22.52
N ASP A 97 -15.14 -5.07 -21.93
CA ASP A 97 -16.38 -5.65 -22.52
C ASP A 97 -16.88 -4.93 -23.78
N LYS A 98 -16.39 -3.71 -24.05
CA LYS A 98 -16.77 -2.90 -25.22
C LYS A 98 -15.75 -2.97 -26.37
N ALA A 99 -14.65 -3.70 -26.19
CA ALA A 99 -13.57 -3.88 -27.17
C ALA A 99 -13.74 -5.18 -27.97
#